data_AF-A0AAD1V5X7-F1
#
_entry.id   AF-A0AAD1V5X7-F1
#
_cell.length_a   1.000
_cell.length_b   1.000
_cell.length_c   1.000
_cell.angle_alpha   90.00
_cell.angle_beta   90.00
_cell.angle_gamma   90.00
#
_symmetry.space_group_name_H-M   'P 1'
#
loop_
_entity.id
_entity.type
_entity.pdbx_description
1 polymer ?
#
loop_
_entity_poly.entity_id
_entity_poly.type
_entity_poly.pdbx_seq_one_letter_code
_entity_poly.pdbx_strand_id
1 'polypeptide(L)'
;MFSLFDYPEPSPLKRLSVEDGLLLNAERWQSAHAYHQNRQNLHYQSLNQPGIVCGLGVSAIPAPDHIVAKYRDNRWIKIDRGIAIDLIGNPIIVPEPMEFHIASEAGENPLLIYITIRYVNPETLYRPESKYLIEEMFRIDEKINKPEQLEVELCRIILLAGNVQITSPTNVFFPAGNHIDLRYRQQVMARHQGVVSVGLIANDSPIDQMILSSLSGLIQSLPALYPALGGRSEIGKIKLQTEENNESLNYDLLYLSYQKIAILTESETEILREYRETGGIIFIELTTLENEIVQLIKIQQKLKETLNYLKEDGEFDPLIQQLESELETTTKILDKQLADVMAAVRNLAQKTGEVTANDSGAITRQHPLRNQPFLFSQFPIIKEQEISLFNWGNIILVLGDLSIGWGLNEGFSFPRETIRTAQELGINFLHFAVKRRQLTQLLL
;
A
#
# COMPACT_ATOMS: atom_id res chain seq x y z
N MET A 1 -1.71 3.36 -15.78
CA MET A 1 -0.94 2.39 -14.97
C MET A 1 -0.38 3.15 -13.76
N PHE A 2 -0.90 2.90 -12.56
CA PHE A 2 -0.51 3.65 -11.36
C PHE A 2 0.69 2.98 -10.70
N SER A 3 1.87 3.57 -10.86
CA SER A 3 3.07 3.19 -10.12
C SER A 3 3.38 4.25 -9.08
N LEU A 4 4.09 3.87 -8.01
CA LEU A 4 4.71 4.82 -7.07
C LEU A 4 5.74 5.70 -7.79
N PHE A 5 6.32 5.14 -8.85
CA PHE A 5 7.35 5.73 -9.69
C PHE A 5 7.06 5.37 -11.15
N ASP A 6 6.88 6.34 -12.03
CA ASP A 6 6.50 6.07 -13.43
C ASP A 6 7.53 5.21 -14.17
N TYR A 7 7.05 4.41 -15.12
CA TYR A 7 7.93 3.67 -16.02
C TYR A 7 8.54 4.63 -17.05
N PRO A 8 9.77 4.36 -17.53
CA PRO A 8 10.37 5.16 -18.58
C PRO A 8 9.53 5.07 -19.86
N GLU A 9 9.40 6.19 -20.57
CA GLU A 9 8.78 6.25 -21.88
C GLU A 9 9.48 5.27 -22.86
N PRO A 10 8.74 4.48 -23.66
CA PRO A 10 9.29 3.48 -24.57
C PRO A 10 9.90 4.12 -25.84
N SER A 11 10.87 5.01 -25.66
CA SER A 11 11.57 5.71 -26.73
C SER A 11 12.77 4.91 -27.25
N PRO A 12 12.95 4.75 -28.58
CA PRO A 12 14.10 4.06 -29.14
C PRO A 12 15.44 4.72 -28.79
N LEU A 13 16.40 3.92 -28.34
CA LEU A 13 17.77 4.39 -28.08
C LEU A 13 18.54 4.54 -29.40
N LYS A 14 19.26 5.65 -29.57
CA LYS A 14 20.10 5.94 -30.73
C LYS A 14 21.57 5.77 -30.38
N ARG A 15 22.26 4.88 -31.10
CA ARG A 15 23.71 4.63 -30.94
C ARG A 15 24.48 5.24 -32.10
N LEU A 16 25.67 5.78 -31.83
CA LEU A 16 26.60 6.22 -32.87
C LEU A 16 27.04 5.03 -33.75
N SER A 17 26.86 5.14 -35.07
CA SER A 17 27.46 4.21 -36.04
C SER A 17 28.94 4.55 -36.16
N VAL A 18 29.82 3.57 -35.97
CA VAL A 18 31.28 3.74 -36.09
C VAL A 18 31.74 3.07 -37.39
N GLU A 19 32.19 3.89 -38.33
CA GLU A 19 32.61 3.50 -39.67
C GLU A 19 34.01 4.04 -39.97
N ASP A 20 34.74 3.39 -40.88
CA ASP A 20 36.07 3.85 -41.27
C ASP A 20 36.00 5.25 -41.89
N GLY A 21 36.92 6.13 -41.44
CA GLY A 21 36.92 7.54 -41.84
C GLY A 21 35.98 8.43 -41.03
N LEU A 22 35.23 7.90 -40.05
CA LEU A 22 34.43 8.72 -39.15
C LEU A 22 35.34 9.63 -38.30
N LEU A 23 35.23 10.95 -38.52
CA LEU A 23 35.92 11.94 -37.67
C LEU A 23 35.36 11.91 -36.24
N LEU A 24 36.20 11.60 -35.25
CA LEU A 24 35.79 11.67 -33.85
C LEU A 24 35.97 13.10 -33.31
N ASN A 25 34.89 13.70 -32.83
CA ASN A 25 34.88 15.01 -32.17
C ASN A 25 34.20 14.93 -30.79
N ALA A 26 34.24 16.02 -30.03
CA ALA A 26 33.66 16.07 -28.69
C ALA A 26 32.16 15.71 -28.67
N GLU A 27 31.39 16.23 -29.62
CA GLU A 27 29.94 15.96 -29.74
C GLU A 27 29.64 14.48 -29.98
N ARG A 28 30.37 13.82 -30.89
CA ARG A 28 30.21 12.39 -31.17
C ARG A 28 30.63 11.53 -29.98
N TRP A 29 31.68 11.94 -29.28
CA TRP A 29 32.12 11.28 -28.05
C TRP A 29 31.09 11.42 -26.92
N GLN A 30 30.58 12.63 -26.69
CA GLN A 30 29.47 12.89 -25.76
C GLN A 30 28.24 12.07 -26.11
N SER A 31 27.88 12.00 -27.40
CA SER A 31 26.75 11.21 -27.88
C SER A 31 26.91 9.71 -27.59
N ALA A 32 28.13 9.17 -27.74
CA ALA A 32 28.42 7.77 -27.42
C ALA A 32 28.28 7.51 -25.91
N HIS A 33 28.77 8.40 -25.04
CA HIS A 33 28.63 8.27 -23.58
C HIS A 33 27.19 8.45 -23.11
N ALA A 34 26.48 9.44 -23.65
CA ALA A 34 25.06 9.65 -23.38
C ALA A 34 24.22 8.42 -23.73
N TYR A 35 24.55 7.70 -24.82
CA TYR A 35 23.89 6.43 -25.14
C TYR A 35 24.07 5.39 -24.03
N HIS A 36 25.29 5.24 -23.49
CA HIS A 36 25.55 4.30 -22.40
C HIS A 36 24.83 4.69 -21.11
N GLN A 37 24.87 5.98 -20.75
CA GLN A 37 24.15 6.51 -19.59
C GLN A 37 22.63 6.30 -19.74
N ASN A 38 22.04 6.68 -20.88
CA ASN A 38 20.61 6.51 -21.14
C ASN A 38 20.19 5.04 -21.08
N ARG A 39 21.01 4.12 -21.61
CA ARG A 39 20.74 2.68 -21.54
C ARG A 39 20.80 2.14 -20.11
N GLN A 40 21.75 2.61 -19.31
CA GLN A 40 21.86 2.27 -17.88
C GLN A 40 20.66 2.80 -17.09
N ASN A 41 20.29 4.06 -17.30
CA ASN A 41 19.15 4.71 -16.67
C ASN A 41 17.84 4.00 -17.03
N LEU A 42 17.64 3.67 -18.31
CA LEU A 42 16.49 2.88 -18.77
C LEU A 42 16.42 1.52 -18.06
N HIS A 43 17.54 0.82 -17.96
CA HIS A 43 17.61 -0.46 -17.26
C HIS A 43 17.26 -0.33 -15.78
N TYR A 44 17.82 0.67 -15.10
CA TYR A 44 17.56 0.92 -13.68
C TYR A 44 16.10 1.27 -13.44
N GLN A 45 15.57 2.26 -14.18
CA GLN A 45 14.18 2.70 -14.08
C GLN A 45 13.19 1.58 -14.39
N SER A 46 13.56 0.62 -15.24
CA SER A 46 12.67 -0.51 -15.56
C SER A 46 12.55 -1.52 -14.42
N LEU A 47 13.58 -1.66 -13.57
CA LEU A 47 13.72 -2.79 -12.66
C LEU A 47 13.82 -2.42 -11.19
N ASN A 48 14.18 -1.19 -10.86
CA ASN A 48 14.50 -0.77 -9.50
C ASN A 48 13.72 0.49 -9.08
N GLN A 49 13.68 0.70 -7.77
CA GLN A 49 13.18 1.92 -7.13
C GLN A 49 14.36 2.78 -6.65
N PRO A 50 14.20 4.10 -6.57
CA PRO A 50 15.20 4.97 -5.95
C PRO A 50 15.41 4.60 -4.48
N GLY A 51 16.53 5.03 -3.93
CA GLY A 51 16.80 4.90 -2.50
C GLY A 51 18.27 4.82 -2.14
N ILE A 52 18.51 4.47 -0.89
CA ILE A 52 19.85 4.29 -0.32
C ILE A 52 20.32 2.86 -0.62
N VAL A 53 21.55 2.74 -1.13
CA VAL A 53 22.22 1.46 -1.37
C VAL A 53 22.98 1.04 -0.12
N CYS A 54 23.79 1.96 0.44
CA CYS A 54 24.53 1.73 1.67
C CYS A 54 24.95 3.05 2.34
N GLY A 55 25.25 3.00 3.63
CA GLY A 55 25.77 4.16 4.37
C GLY A 55 24.72 5.27 4.55
N LEU A 56 25.16 6.53 4.39
CA LEU A 56 24.32 7.74 4.52
C LEU A 56 23.58 7.82 5.86
N GLY A 57 24.23 7.37 6.94
CA GLY A 57 23.73 7.52 8.29
C GLY A 57 23.71 8.99 8.70
N VAL A 58 22.77 9.37 9.57
CA VAL A 58 22.68 10.75 10.10
C VAL A 58 22.77 10.71 11.62
N SER A 59 23.64 11.53 12.19
CA SER A 59 23.83 11.65 13.64
C SER A 59 23.95 13.10 14.06
N ALA A 60 23.40 13.45 15.23
CA ALA A 60 23.56 14.78 15.80
C ALA A 60 25.01 14.98 16.25
N ILE A 61 25.56 16.17 15.99
CA ILE A 61 26.92 16.55 16.41
C ILE A 61 26.89 17.95 17.05
N PRO A 62 27.86 18.28 17.93
CA PRO A 62 28.06 19.67 18.32
C PRO A 62 28.45 20.53 17.11
N ALA A 63 28.28 21.84 17.24
CA ALA A 63 28.75 22.76 16.21
C ALA A 63 30.28 22.64 16.02
N PRO A 64 30.77 22.54 14.77
CA PRO A 64 32.20 22.40 14.51
C PRO A 64 33.01 23.59 15.04
N ASP A 65 34.23 23.35 15.51
CA ASP A 65 35.05 24.37 16.17
C ASP A 65 35.34 25.60 15.29
N HIS A 66 35.43 25.39 13.98
CA HIS A 66 35.75 26.40 12.98
C HIS A 66 34.58 27.31 12.61
N ILE A 67 33.38 27.05 13.14
CA ILE A 67 32.16 27.78 12.81
C ILE A 67 31.97 29.01 13.71
N VAL A 68 31.47 30.10 13.10
CA VAL A 68 31.17 31.38 13.77
C VAL A 68 30.19 31.18 14.92
N ALA A 69 30.42 31.87 16.05
CA ALA A 69 29.64 31.70 17.29
C ALA A 69 28.11 31.73 17.12
N LYS A 70 27.59 32.51 16.15
CA LYS A 70 26.14 32.58 15.87
C LYS A 70 25.51 31.25 15.42
N TYR A 71 26.30 30.31 14.91
CA TYR A 71 25.86 29.00 14.47
C TYR A 71 26.27 27.89 15.46
N ARG A 72 26.70 28.23 16.68
CA ARG A 72 26.98 27.26 17.74
C ARG A 72 25.72 26.97 18.56
N ASP A 73 24.67 26.54 17.86
CA ASP A 73 23.30 26.43 18.36
C ASP A 73 22.84 24.96 18.57
N ASN A 74 23.75 23.98 18.49
CA ASN A 74 23.45 22.54 18.60
C ASN A 74 22.44 22.04 17.54
N ARG A 75 22.46 22.65 16.36
CA ARG A 75 21.61 22.28 15.22
C ARG A 75 22.39 21.64 14.09
N TRP A 76 23.51 21.01 14.43
CA TRP A 76 24.40 20.38 13.48
C TRP A 76 24.17 18.88 13.44
N ILE A 77 24.16 18.36 12.22
CA ILE A 77 24.12 16.93 11.95
C ILE A 77 25.34 16.55 11.12
N LYS A 78 25.76 15.30 11.27
CA LYS A 78 26.77 14.66 10.44
C LYS A 78 26.08 13.63 9.57
N ILE A 79 26.40 13.64 8.29
CA ILE A 79 25.94 12.70 7.29
C ILE A 79 27.14 11.85 6.91
N ASP A 80 27.10 10.55 7.21
CA ASP A 80 28.19 9.63 6.91
C ASP A 80 28.28 9.32 5.41
N ARG A 81 29.46 8.88 4.97
CA ARG A 81 29.69 8.41 3.59
C ARG A 81 28.67 7.34 3.17
N GLY A 82 28.40 7.25 1.88
CA GLY A 82 27.50 6.23 1.35
C GLY A 82 27.07 6.48 -0.08
N ILE A 83 26.14 5.64 -0.53
CA ILE A 83 25.66 5.61 -1.91
C ILE A 83 24.14 5.57 -1.89
N ALA A 84 23.54 6.43 -2.71
CA ALA A 84 22.13 6.38 -3.08
C ALA A 84 21.98 6.40 -4.60
N ILE A 85 20.79 6.08 -5.09
CA ILE A 85 20.44 6.18 -6.51
C ILE A 85 19.08 6.89 -6.60
N ASP A 86 18.99 7.92 -7.42
CA ASP A 86 17.75 8.68 -7.64
C ASP A 86 16.75 7.92 -8.53
N LEU A 87 15.58 8.51 -8.79
CA LEU A 87 14.53 7.85 -9.57
C LEU A 87 14.97 7.52 -11.00
N ILE A 88 15.78 8.37 -11.61
CA ILE A 88 16.19 8.19 -13.01
C ILE A 88 17.43 7.31 -13.16
N GLY A 89 18.02 6.86 -12.05
CA GLY A 89 19.14 5.93 -12.02
C GLY A 89 20.51 6.59 -11.87
N ASN A 90 20.57 7.89 -11.52
CA ASN A 90 21.85 8.53 -11.28
C ASN A 90 22.40 8.13 -9.91
N PRO A 91 23.68 7.71 -9.84
CA PRO A 91 24.33 7.44 -8.58
C PRO A 91 24.62 8.75 -7.83
N ILE A 92 24.35 8.75 -6.52
CA ILE A 92 24.66 9.83 -5.59
C ILE A 92 25.69 9.27 -4.62
N ILE A 93 26.94 9.74 -4.72
CA ILE A 93 28.05 9.22 -3.94
C ILE A 93 28.52 10.30 -2.96
N VAL A 94 28.42 10.00 -1.67
CA VAL A 94 29.02 10.81 -0.60
C VAL A 94 30.32 10.13 -0.18
N PRO A 95 31.50 10.60 -0.63
CA PRO A 95 32.76 9.90 -0.42
C PRO A 95 33.26 10.00 1.03
N GLU A 96 33.03 11.14 1.67
CA GLU A 96 33.47 11.45 3.03
C GLU A 96 32.32 12.00 3.87
N PRO A 97 32.34 11.82 5.20
CA PRO A 97 31.32 12.40 6.07
C PRO A 97 31.24 13.92 5.95
N MET A 98 30.03 14.45 5.99
CA MET A 98 29.77 15.89 5.88
C MET A 98 29.02 16.43 7.08
N GLU A 99 29.34 17.66 7.46
CA GLU A 99 28.66 18.42 8.50
C GLU A 99 27.60 19.31 7.83
N PHE A 100 26.39 19.33 8.38
CA PHE A 100 25.27 20.08 7.84
C PHE A 100 24.51 20.79 8.96
N HIS A 101 24.26 22.08 8.80
CA HIS A 101 23.53 22.91 9.76
C HIS A 101 22.06 22.97 9.39
N ILE A 102 21.18 22.80 10.38
CA ILE A 102 19.73 22.94 10.22
C ILE A 102 19.33 24.40 10.45
N ALA A 103 18.79 25.03 9.41
CA ALA A 103 18.49 26.44 9.39
C ALA A 103 17.02 26.76 9.75
N SER A 104 16.05 25.91 9.39
CA SER A 104 14.62 26.25 9.58
C SER A 104 14.27 26.32 11.04
N GLU A 105 13.46 27.27 11.49
CA GLU A 105 13.00 27.38 12.88
C GLU A 105 11.49 27.09 12.97
N ALA A 106 11.07 26.41 14.03
CA ALA A 106 9.66 26.23 14.31
C ALA A 106 9.10 27.50 14.97
N GLY A 107 7.94 27.95 14.48
CA GLY A 107 7.13 28.97 15.14
C GLY A 107 6.36 28.39 16.32
N GLU A 108 5.10 28.81 16.50
CA GLU A 108 4.24 28.27 17.56
C GLU A 108 3.87 26.79 17.33
N ASN A 109 3.77 26.38 16.06
CA ASN A 109 3.42 25.01 15.68
C ASN A 109 4.69 24.19 15.35
N PRO A 110 4.71 22.89 15.67
CA PRO A 110 5.78 22.00 15.26
C PRO A 110 6.00 22.02 13.74
N LEU A 111 7.26 22.07 13.31
CA LEU A 111 7.65 22.10 11.90
C LEU A 111 8.35 20.80 11.51
N LEU A 112 7.77 20.04 10.59
CA LEU A 112 8.43 18.87 10.01
C LEU A 112 9.39 19.31 8.90
N ILE A 113 10.65 18.95 9.04
CA ILE A 113 11.67 19.12 8.00
C ILE A 113 12.18 17.77 7.50
N TYR A 114 12.64 17.77 6.25
CA TYR A 114 13.23 16.65 5.54
C TYR A 114 14.66 17.00 5.16
N ILE A 115 15.60 16.10 5.44
CA ILE A 115 16.96 16.18 4.93
C ILE A 115 17.05 15.27 3.72
N THR A 116 17.40 15.84 2.58
CA THR A 116 17.40 15.14 1.30
C THR A 116 18.76 15.25 0.63
N ILE A 117 19.07 14.28 -0.23
CA ILE A 117 20.24 14.32 -1.10
C ILE A 117 19.81 14.09 -2.55
N ARG A 118 20.46 14.79 -3.49
CA ARG A 118 20.17 14.67 -4.92
C ARG A 118 21.44 14.73 -5.77
N TYR A 119 21.37 14.12 -6.94
CA TYR A 119 22.40 14.23 -7.97
C TYR A 119 22.43 15.67 -8.55
N VAL A 120 23.63 16.14 -8.88
CA VAL A 120 23.84 17.42 -9.58
C VAL A 120 24.72 17.16 -10.79
N ASN A 121 24.17 17.42 -11.99
CA ASN A 121 24.93 17.32 -13.22
C ASN A 121 26.07 18.36 -13.20
N PRO A 122 27.33 17.93 -13.20
CA PRO A 122 28.46 18.82 -13.08
C PRO A 122 28.65 19.76 -14.28
N GLU A 123 28.10 19.44 -15.46
CA GLU A 123 28.14 20.31 -16.63
C GLU A 123 27.33 21.61 -16.44
N THR A 124 26.39 21.61 -15.50
CA THR A 124 25.59 22.80 -15.16
C THR A 124 26.30 23.75 -14.20
N LEU A 125 27.45 23.35 -13.65
CA LEU A 125 28.22 24.12 -12.67
C LEU A 125 29.41 24.81 -13.33
N TYR A 126 29.59 26.10 -13.05
CA TYR A 126 30.79 26.84 -13.47
C TYR A 126 32.01 26.31 -12.72
N ARG A 127 33.04 25.82 -13.43
CA ARG A 127 34.26 25.25 -12.81
C ARG A 127 35.53 25.96 -13.30
N PRO A 128 36.42 26.43 -12.40
CA PRO A 128 37.66 27.09 -12.82
C PRO A 128 38.89 26.17 -12.97
N GLU A 129 38.93 24.89 -12.54
CA GLU A 129 40.24 24.24 -12.28
C GLU A 129 40.53 22.80 -12.78
N SER A 130 39.60 22.04 -13.37
CA SER A 130 39.94 20.74 -14.00
C SER A 130 39.68 20.72 -15.51
N LYS A 131 40.74 20.72 -16.32
CA LYS A 131 40.62 20.82 -17.80
C LYS A 131 39.99 19.59 -18.48
N TYR A 132 40.05 18.40 -17.86
CA TYR A 132 39.71 17.14 -18.55
C TYR A 132 38.94 16.09 -17.73
N LEU A 133 38.87 16.22 -16.40
CA LEU A 133 38.16 15.28 -15.53
C LEU A 133 37.07 16.01 -14.76
N ILE A 134 35.86 15.48 -14.84
CA ILE A 134 34.67 16.05 -14.20
C ILE A 134 34.16 15.02 -13.21
N GLU A 135 34.26 15.33 -11.92
CA GLU A 135 33.64 14.53 -10.87
C GLU A 135 32.14 14.83 -10.77
N GLU A 136 31.33 13.79 -10.64
CA GLU A 136 29.89 13.89 -10.39
C GLU A 136 29.63 14.51 -9.01
N MET A 137 28.63 15.38 -8.92
CA MET A 137 28.34 16.11 -7.69
C MET A 137 27.00 15.70 -7.13
N PHE A 138 26.83 15.98 -5.85
CA PHE A 138 25.55 15.89 -5.16
C PHE A 138 25.29 17.17 -4.39
N ARG A 139 24.04 17.32 -3.95
CA ARG A 139 23.63 18.39 -3.06
C ARG A 139 22.75 17.84 -1.96
N ILE A 140 22.97 18.36 -0.76
CA ILE A 140 22.16 18.07 0.42
C ILE A 140 21.31 19.31 0.69
N ASP A 141 20.02 19.12 0.84
CA ASP A 141 19.05 20.20 1.04
C ASP A 141 18.13 19.87 2.22
N GLU A 142 17.83 20.91 3.00
CA GLU A 142 16.77 20.92 4.01
C GLU A 142 15.47 21.43 3.37
N LYS A 143 14.37 20.70 3.52
CA LYS A 143 13.06 21.03 2.93
C LYS A 143 11.95 20.93 3.96
N ILE A 144 10.93 21.76 3.81
CA ILE A 144 9.68 21.70 4.62
C ILE A 144 8.60 20.89 3.88
N ASN A 145 8.66 20.85 2.55
CA ASN A 145 7.78 20.04 1.73
C ASN A 145 8.34 18.62 1.57
N LYS A 146 7.45 17.67 1.27
CA LYS A 146 7.83 16.28 0.98
C LYS A 146 8.91 16.22 -0.13
N PRO A 147 9.86 15.27 -0.06
CA PRO A 147 10.90 15.11 -1.08
C PRO A 147 10.31 14.91 -2.49
N GLU A 148 10.99 15.47 -3.49
CA GLU A 148 10.67 15.31 -4.90
C GLU A 148 11.20 13.97 -5.44
N GLN A 149 10.77 13.62 -6.66
CA GLN A 149 11.10 12.33 -7.27
C GLN A 149 12.61 12.07 -7.46
N LEU A 150 13.42 13.12 -7.65
CA LEU A 150 14.87 13.01 -7.84
C LEU A 150 15.66 13.13 -6.53
N GLU A 151 14.97 13.25 -5.40
CA GLU A 151 15.56 13.43 -4.10
C GLU A 151 15.45 12.13 -3.29
N VAL A 152 16.53 11.78 -2.59
CA VAL A 152 16.55 10.65 -1.67
C VAL A 152 16.51 11.19 -0.25
N GLU A 153 15.50 10.77 0.51
CA GLU A 153 15.33 11.18 1.91
C GLU A 153 16.36 10.49 2.82
N LEU A 154 17.09 11.29 3.59
CA LEU A 154 18.08 10.81 4.57
C LEU A 154 17.51 10.69 5.97
N CYS A 155 16.73 11.69 6.41
CA CYS A 155 16.02 11.69 7.68
C CYS A 155 14.94 12.78 7.72
N ARG A 156 14.10 12.71 8.76
CA ARG A 156 13.15 13.78 9.13
C ARG A 156 13.42 14.27 10.53
N ILE A 157 13.02 15.51 10.81
CA ILE A 157 13.07 16.07 12.17
C ILE A 157 11.79 16.90 12.38
N ILE A 158 11.09 16.65 13.49
CA ILE A 158 9.98 17.52 13.93
C ILE A 158 10.57 18.58 14.84
N LEU A 159 10.72 19.81 14.35
CA LEU A 159 11.22 20.92 15.14
C LEU A 159 10.14 21.47 16.05
N LEU A 160 10.48 21.71 17.32
CA LEU A 160 9.58 22.32 18.31
C LEU A 160 9.94 23.79 18.55
N ALA A 161 8.97 24.57 19.02
CA ALA A 161 9.16 25.98 19.37
C ALA A 161 10.24 26.17 20.44
N GLY A 162 11.00 27.26 20.35
CA GLY A 162 11.99 27.65 21.36
C GLY A 162 13.42 27.25 20.99
N ASN A 163 14.27 26.99 22.00
CA ASN A 163 15.67 26.64 21.77
C ASN A 163 15.78 25.19 21.28
N VAL A 164 15.96 25.02 19.96
CA VAL A 164 16.04 23.73 19.28
C VAL A 164 17.43 23.13 19.46
N GLN A 165 17.52 22.02 20.19
CA GLN A 165 18.71 21.18 20.21
C GLN A 165 18.42 19.89 19.47
N ILE A 166 19.18 19.61 18.41
CA ILE A 166 19.02 18.37 17.65
C ILE A 166 19.78 17.26 18.35
N THR A 167 19.11 16.16 18.62
CA THR A 167 19.70 15.02 19.33
C THR A 167 19.37 13.70 18.66
N SER A 168 20.12 12.66 19.03
CA SER A 168 19.79 11.30 18.62
C SER A 168 18.63 10.78 19.48
N PRO A 169 17.68 10.03 18.91
CA PRO A 169 16.55 9.52 19.67
C PRO A 169 17.01 8.49 20.71
N THR A 170 16.42 8.54 21.91
CA THR A 170 16.59 7.50 22.94
C THR A 170 15.93 6.18 22.52
N ASN A 171 14.81 6.26 21.80
CA ASN A 171 14.15 5.13 21.16
C ASN A 171 13.99 5.41 19.66
N VAL A 172 14.73 4.68 18.83
CA VAL A 172 14.76 4.86 17.36
C VAL A 172 13.42 4.58 16.68
N PHE A 173 12.52 3.84 17.32
CA PHE A 173 11.19 3.56 16.78
C PHE A 173 10.15 4.64 17.14
N PHE A 174 10.45 5.49 18.13
CA PHE A 174 9.59 6.57 18.60
C PHE A 174 10.39 7.86 18.85
N PRO A 175 10.97 8.48 17.80
CA PRO A 175 11.66 9.74 17.92
C PRO A 175 10.68 10.84 18.39
N ALA A 176 11.13 11.67 19.33
CA ALA A 176 10.39 12.82 19.85
C ALA A 176 10.68 14.06 19.00
N GLY A 177 10.09 15.20 19.37
CA GLY A 177 10.47 16.48 18.78
C GLY A 177 11.97 16.76 18.96
N ASN A 178 12.56 17.38 17.94
CA ASN A 178 13.99 17.66 17.77
C ASN A 178 14.89 16.41 17.70
N HIS A 179 14.34 15.19 17.66
CA HIS A 179 15.11 13.98 17.40
C HIS A 179 15.25 13.70 15.91
N ILE A 180 16.39 13.14 15.51
CA ILE A 180 16.58 12.61 14.17
C ILE A 180 15.70 11.36 13.98
N ASP A 181 14.85 11.37 12.97
CA ASP A 181 14.01 10.24 12.57
C ASP A 181 14.53 9.58 11.29
N LEU A 182 14.99 8.32 11.42
CA LEU A 182 15.55 7.53 10.32
C LEU A 182 14.57 6.49 9.77
N ARG A 183 13.34 6.40 10.30
CA ARG A 183 12.40 5.30 9.99
C ARG A 183 11.88 5.31 8.56
N TYR A 184 11.91 6.47 7.90
CA TYR A 184 11.35 6.68 6.57
C TYR A 184 12.37 6.56 5.43
N ARG A 185 13.62 6.17 5.76
CA ARG A 185 14.68 5.99 4.76
C ARG A 185 14.35 4.84 3.82
N GLN A 186 14.14 5.16 2.55
CA GLN A 186 13.90 4.15 1.51
C GLN A 186 15.22 3.50 1.09
N GLN A 187 15.29 2.17 1.19
CA GLN A 187 16.37 1.39 0.59
C GLN A 187 16.07 1.14 -0.88
N VAL A 188 17.12 1.02 -1.70
CA VAL A 188 16.97 0.53 -3.07
C VAL A 188 16.38 -0.88 -3.03
N MET A 189 15.36 -1.10 -3.86
CA MET A 189 14.69 -2.40 -4.00
C MET A 189 14.24 -2.61 -5.44
N ALA A 190 13.89 -3.86 -5.76
CA ALA A 190 13.24 -4.18 -7.02
C ALA A 190 11.93 -3.38 -7.17
N ARG A 191 11.62 -2.97 -8.39
CA ARG A 191 10.39 -2.26 -8.72
C ARG A 191 9.19 -3.17 -8.49
N HIS A 192 8.16 -2.62 -7.83
CA HIS A 192 6.88 -3.29 -7.69
C HIS A 192 6.27 -3.58 -9.08
N GLN A 193 5.69 -4.76 -9.26
CA GLN A 193 4.98 -5.15 -10.48
C GLN A 193 3.62 -4.43 -10.61
N GLY A 194 3.09 -3.92 -9.49
CA GLY A 194 1.92 -3.05 -9.45
C GLY A 194 1.86 -2.29 -8.12
N VAL A 195 1.10 -1.20 -8.08
CA VAL A 195 0.82 -0.47 -6.84
C VAL A 195 -0.68 -0.41 -6.65
N VAL A 196 -1.16 -0.88 -5.50
CA VAL A 196 -2.57 -0.89 -5.16
C VAL A 196 -2.99 0.42 -4.48
N SER A 197 -4.10 1.00 -4.94
CA SER A 197 -4.85 2.03 -4.22
C SER A 197 -6.19 1.48 -3.73
N VAL A 198 -6.47 1.71 -2.44
CA VAL A 198 -7.68 1.22 -1.78
C VAL A 198 -8.50 2.40 -1.29
N GLY A 199 -9.80 2.37 -1.57
CA GLY A 199 -10.77 3.34 -1.08
C GLY A 199 -11.80 2.66 -0.18
N LEU A 200 -12.16 3.29 0.93
CA LEU A 200 -13.29 2.91 1.77
C LEU A 200 -14.48 3.83 1.45
N ILE A 201 -15.60 3.26 1.04
CA ILE A 201 -16.87 3.98 0.96
C ILE A 201 -17.43 4.06 2.39
N ALA A 202 -17.28 5.24 3.00
CA ALA A 202 -17.55 5.43 4.42
C ALA A 202 -18.95 5.97 4.70
N ASN A 203 -19.49 5.58 5.85
CA ASN A 203 -20.76 6.06 6.42
C ASN A 203 -20.54 6.96 7.66
N ASP A 204 -19.28 7.33 7.96
CA ASP A 204 -18.87 8.05 9.16
C ASP A 204 -19.20 7.31 10.47
N SER A 205 -19.13 5.97 10.43
CA SER A 205 -19.35 5.12 11.60
C SER A 205 -18.06 4.86 12.39
N PRO A 206 -18.12 4.51 13.70
CA PRO A 206 -16.96 4.02 14.43
C PRO A 206 -16.32 2.75 13.82
N ILE A 207 -17.14 1.93 13.16
CA ILE A 207 -16.70 0.72 12.46
C ILE A 207 -15.80 1.08 11.27
N ASP A 208 -16.09 2.19 10.57
CA ASP A 208 -15.27 2.67 9.46
C ASP A 208 -13.84 2.99 9.91
N GLN A 209 -13.66 3.55 11.11
CA GLN A 209 -12.32 3.83 11.65
C GLN A 209 -11.53 2.55 11.92
N MET A 210 -12.20 1.52 12.45
CA MET A 210 -11.61 0.20 12.66
C MET A 210 -11.20 -0.40 11.30
N ILE A 211 -12.07 -0.36 10.30
CA ILE A 211 -11.79 -0.88 8.95
C ILE A 211 -10.64 -0.11 8.29
N LEU A 212 -10.60 1.23 8.39
CA LEU A 212 -9.47 2.04 7.89
C LEU A 212 -8.15 1.62 8.52
N SER A 213 -8.14 1.40 9.84
CA SER A 213 -6.96 0.91 10.56
C SER A 213 -6.54 -0.48 10.08
N SER A 214 -7.51 -1.40 9.94
CA SER A 214 -7.29 -2.74 9.41
C SER A 214 -6.73 -2.76 7.98
N LEU A 215 -7.30 -1.95 7.07
CA LEU A 215 -6.80 -1.79 5.71
C LEU A 215 -5.38 -1.20 5.69
N SER A 216 -5.11 -0.23 6.55
CA SER A 216 -3.76 0.32 6.72
C SER A 216 -2.78 -0.75 7.19
N GLY A 217 -3.19 -1.60 8.14
CA GLY A 217 -2.43 -2.77 8.59
C GLY A 217 -2.15 -3.77 7.46
N LEU A 218 -3.13 -4.05 6.60
CA LEU A 218 -2.95 -4.90 5.43
C LEU A 218 -1.89 -4.32 4.48
N ILE A 219 -1.98 -3.03 4.15
CA ILE A 219 -1.01 -2.35 3.29
C ILE A 219 0.40 -2.37 3.90
N GLN A 220 0.52 -2.15 5.22
CA GLN A 220 1.80 -2.21 5.93
C GLN A 220 2.44 -3.60 5.92
N SER A 221 1.64 -4.66 5.76
CA SER A 221 2.14 -6.05 5.67
C SER A 221 2.74 -6.40 4.30
N LEU A 222 2.40 -5.65 3.23
CA LEU A 222 2.81 -5.96 1.85
C LEU A 222 4.32 -6.11 1.67
N PRO A 223 5.20 -5.20 2.17
CA PRO A 223 6.64 -5.32 1.93
C PRO A 223 7.23 -6.60 2.52
N ALA A 224 6.66 -7.12 3.60
CA ALA A 224 7.13 -8.32 4.27
C ALA A 224 6.57 -9.61 3.63
N LEU A 225 5.31 -9.60 3.19
CA LEU A 225 4.61 -10.79 2.70
C LEU A 225 4.68 -10.94 1.18
N TYR A 226 4.52 -9.85 0.43
CA TYR A 226 4.50 -9.87 -1.03
C TYR A 226 5.10 -8.58 -1.63
N PRO A 227 6.44 -8.42 -1.58
CA PRO A 227 7.14 -7.21 -2.00
C PRO A 227 7.04 -6.92 -3.51
N ALA A 228 6.45 -7.81 -4.31
CA ALA A 228 6.16 -7.52 -5.71
C ALA A 228 4.97 -6.56 -5.87
N LEU A 229 4.13 -6.39 -4.86
CA LEU A 229 3.00 -5.45 -4.86
C LEU A 229 3.28 -4.31 -3.88
N GLY A 230 3.30 -3.09 -4.38
CA GLY A 230 3.34 -1.88 -3.54
C GLY A 230 1.94 -1.47 -3.12
N GLY A 231 1.80 -0.75 -2.01
CA GLY A 231 0.54 -0.14 -1.60
C GLY A 231 0.71 1.35 -1.35
N ARG A 232 -0.29 2.16 -1.73
CA ARG A 232 -0.34 3.56 -1.31
C ARG A 232 -0.67 3.62 0.19
N SER A 233 0.09 4.42 0.93
CA SER A 233 -0.02 4.47 2.40
C SER A 233 -1.34 5.03 2.91
N GLU A 234 -1.98 5.91 2.13
CA GLU A 234 -3.25 6.54 2.50
C GLU A 234 -4.41 5.76 1.87
N ILE A 235 -5.30 5.25 2.73
CA ILE A 235 -6.57 4.66 2.32
C ILE A 235 -7.54 5.81 2.07
N GLY A 236 -8.09 5.89 0.85
CA GLY A 236 -9.03 6.95 0.50
C GLY A 236 -10.33 6.78 1.27
N LYS A 237 -10.84 7.85 1.89
CA LYS A 237 -12.20 7.85 2.48
C LYS A 237 -13.16 8.52 1.52
N ILE A 238 -14.11 7.77 0.98
CA ILE A 238 -14.93 8.17 -0.15
C ILE A 238 -16.38 8.31 0.28
N LYS A 239 -17.01 9.40 -0.14
CA LYS A 239 -18.48 9.56 -0.12
C LYS A 239 -18.94 9.58 -1.57
N LEU A 240 -19.86 8.69 -1.92
CA LEU A 240 -20.45 8.66 -3.26
C LEU A 240 -21.46 9.83 -3.36
N GLN A 241 -21.06 10.95 -3.96
CA GLN A 241 -21.91 12.13 -4.14
C GLN A 241 -21.82 12.63 -5.58
N THR A 242 -22.91 13.16 -6.11
CA THR A 242 -23.08 13.49 -7.53
C THR A 242 -22.66 14.90 -7.95
N GLU A 243 -22.29 15.81 -7.03
CA GLU A 243 -22.11 17.23 -7.37
C GLU A 243 -20.64 17.69 -7.42
N GLU A 244 -20.27 18.20 -8.60
CA GLU A 244 -19.15 19.08 -9.02
C GLU A 244 -17.69 18.75 -8.66
N ASN A 245 -17.44 17.88 -7.69
CA ASN A 245 -16.09 17.39 -7.33
C ASN A 245 -15.98 15.86 -7.49
N ASN A 246 -16.49 15.32 -8.61
CA ASN A 246 -16.19 13.94 -8.99
C ASN A 246 -14.71 13.83 -9.37
N GLU A 247 -13.82 13.81 -8.37
CA GLU A 247 -12.55 13.14 -8.54
C GLU A 247 -12.88 11.73 -9.02
N SER A 248 -12.52 11.43 -10.27
CA SER A 248 -12.71 10.11 -10.85
C SER A 248 -12.26 9.06 -9.84
N LEU A 249 -13.10 8.07 -9.54
CA LEU A 249 -12.81 7.01 -8.58
C LEU A 249 -11.56 6.24 -9.02
N ASN A 250 -10.40 6.71 -8.59
CA ASN A 250 -9.12 6.24 -9.07
C ASN A 250 -8.51 5.22 -8.10
N TYR A 251 -9.31 4.22 -7.77
CA TYR A 251 -8.96 3.14 -6.85
C TYR A 251 -8.92 1.81 -7.60
N ASP A 252 -8.08 0.88 -7.15
CA ASP A 252 -8.09 -0.49 -7.69
C ASP A 252 -9.14 -1.34 -6.96
N LEU A 253 -9.32 -1.08 -5.66
CA LEU A 253 -10.30 -1.74 -4.81
C LEU A 253 -11.09 -0.70 -3.99
N LEU A 254 -12.41 -0.76 -4.09
CA LEU A 254 -13.35 -0.04 -3.23
C LEU A 254 -13.92 -1.00 -2.20
N TYR A 255 -13.66 -0.75 -0.93
CA TYR A 255 -14.25 -1.46 0.19
C TYR A 255 -15.62 -0.87 0.53
N LEU A 256 -16.60 -1.73 0.73
CA LEU A 256 -17.98 -1.41 1.08
C LEU A 256 -18.50 -2.38 2.16
N SER A 257 -19.11 -1.87 3.24
CA SER A 257 -19.90 -2.73 4.13
C SER A 257 -21.20 -3.15 3.44
N TYR A 258 -21.64 -4.40 3.66
CA TYR A 258 -22.90 -4.90 3.14
C TYR A 258 -24.10 -4.00 3.50
N GLN A 259 -24.13 -3.37 4.68
CA GLN A 259 -25.24 -2.50 5.09
C GLN A 259 -25.44 -1.32 4.14
N LYS A 260 -24.36 -0.81 3.52
CA LYS A 260 -24.43 0.31 2.57
C LYS A 260 -25.17 -0.09 1.30
N ILE A 261 -25.16 -1.38 0.90
CA ILE A 261 -25.84 -1.86 -0.30
C ILE A 261 -27.35 -1.64 -0.22
N ALA A 262 -27.94 -1.84 0.96
CA ALA A 262 -29.38 -1.70 1.16
C ALA A 262 -29.88 -0.25 0.99
N ILE A 263 -28.98 0.74 1.13
CA ILE A 263 -29.31 2.16 1.07
C ILE A 263 -28.66 2.85 -0.14
N LEU A 264 -28.10 2.11 -1.10
CA LEU A 264 -27.55 2.69 -2.32
C LEU A 264 -28.67 3.32 -3.15
N THR A 265 -28.46 4.58 -3.53
CA THR A 265 -29.31 5.29 -4.48
C THR A 265 -29.01 4.87 -5.91
N GLU A 266 -29.91 5.21 -6.85
CA GLU A 266 -29.69 4.95 -8.27
C GLU A 266 -28.47 5.70 -8.81
N SER A 267 -28.24 6.94 -8.37
CA SER A 267 -27.06 7.72 -8.75
C SER A 267 -25.76 7.13 -8.21
N GLU A 268 -25.73 6.67 -6.95
CA GLU A 268 -24.56 5.97 -6.40
C GLU A 268 -24.31 4.65 -7.15
N THR A 269 -25.37 3.94 -7.56
CA THR A 269 -25.25 2.71 -8.36
C THR A 269 -24.65 3.00 -9.73
N GLU A 270 -25.01 4.14 -10.34
CA GLU A 270 -24.45 4.59 -11.61
C GLU A 270 -22.95 4.88 -11.50
N ILE A 271 -22.52 5.60 -10.46
CA ILE A 271 -21.10 5.86 -10.19
C ILE A 271 -20.31 4.54 -10.06
N LEU A 272 -20.87 3.54 -9.37
CA LEU A 272 -20.24 2.22 -9.25
C LEU A 272 -20.19 1.45 -10.58
N ARG A 273 -21.16 1.68 -11.47
CA ARG A 273 -21.17 1.12 -12.83
C ARG A 273 -20.05 1.71 -13.67
N GLU A 274 -19.90 3.04 -13.68
CA GLU A 274 -18.80 3.73 -14.38
C GLU A 274 -17.42 3.28 -13.84
N TYR A 275 -17.29 3.19 -12.51
CA TYR A 275 -16.06 2.72 -11.87
C TYR A 275 -15.63 1.32 -12.34
N ARG A 276 -16.59 0.40 -12.53
CA ARG A 276 -16.30 -0.95 -13.03
C ARG A 276 -15.70 -0.94 -14.43
N GLU A 277 -16.11 -0.03 -15.31
CA GLU A 277 -15.59 0.05 -16.68
C GLU A 277 -14.09 0.34 -16.70
N THR A 278 -13.58 1.00 -15.65
CA THR A 278 -12.13 1.21 -15.46
C THR A 278 -11.36 -0.07 -15.08
N GLY A 279 -12.07 -1.17 -14.79
CA GLY A 279 -11.53 -2.44 -14.32
C GLY A 279 -11.41 -2.58 -12.80
N GLY A 280 -11.91 -1.60 -12.04
CA GLY A 280 -11.87 -1.60 -10.58
C GLY A 280 -12.71 -2.71 -9.93
N ILE A 281 -12.35 -3.06 -8.69
CA ILE A 281 -13.06 -4.04 -7.86
C ILE A 281 -13.89 -3.35 -6.79
N ILE A 282 -15.10 -3.85 -6.55
CA ILE A 282 -15.92 -3.54 -5.39
C ILE A 282 -15.84 -4.75 -4.45
N PHE A 283 -15.27 -4.54 -3.28
CA PHE A 283 -15.15 -5.53 -2.22
C PHE A 283 -16.22 -5.26 -1.17
N ILE A 284 -17.08 -6.24 -0.94
CA ILE A 284 -18.18 -6.18 0.01
C ILE A 284 -17.89 -7.15 1.14
N GLU A 285 -17.93 -6.65 2.37
CA GLU A 285 -17.82 -7.50 3.56
C GLU A 285 -19.13 -7.47 4.36
N LEU A 286 -19.57 -8.66 4.76
CA LEU A 286 -20.63 -8.84 5.74
C LEU A 286 -20.00 -9.25 7.08
N THR A 287 -19.87 -8.28 7.99
CA THR A 287 -19.23 -8.49 9.29
C THR A 287 -20.23 -8.98 10.35
N THR A 288 -19.72 -9.69 11.37
CA THR A 288 -20.51 -10.17 12.52
C THR A 288 -20.95 -9.06 13.46
N LEU A 289 -20.25 -7.92 13.41
CA LEU A 289 -20.58 -6.70 14.17
C LEU A 289 -21.87 -6.04 13.66
N GLU A 290 -22.30 -6.39 12.45
CA GLU A 290 -23.33 -5.67 11.71
C GLU A 290 -24.60 -6.50 11.44
N ASN A 291 -24.59 -7.83 11.67
CA ASN A 291 -25.69 -8.68 11.19
C ASN A 291 -26.01 -9.92 12.05
N GLU A 292 -27.31 -10.15 12.28
CA GLU A 292 -27.89 -11.32 12.93
C GLU A 292 -27.57 -12.65 12.22
N ILE A 293 -27.36 -12.61 10.90
CA ILE A 293 -26.99 -13.79 10.08
C ILE A 293 -25.81 -14.53 10.70
N VAL A 294 -24.80 -13.78 11.16
CA VAL A 294 -23.60 -14.43 11.67
C VAL A 294 -23.80 -15.01 13.07
N GLN A 295 -24.69 -14.43 13.88
CA GLN A 295 -25.10 -15.05 15.14
C GLN A 295 -25.83 -16.38 14.88
N LEU A 296 -26.67 -16.45 13.85
CA LEU A 296 -27.32 -17.69 13.44
C LEU A 296 -26.32 -18.75 12.96
N ILE A 297 -25.25 -18.35 12.26
CA ILE A 297 -24.15 -19.27 11.89
C ILE A 297 -23.51 -19.88 13.15
N LYS A 298 -23.19 -19.07 14.17
CA LYS A 298 -22.62 -19.55 15.44
C LYS A 298 -23.56 -20.48 16.18
N ILE A 299 -24.85 -20.13 16.25
CA ILE A 299 -25.88 -20.99 16.87
C ILE A 299 -25.94 -22.33 16.12
N GLN A 300 -25.94 -22.31 14.79
CA GLN A 300 -25.94 -23.52 13.98
C GLN A 300 -24.71 -24.41 14.24
N GLN A 301 -23.51 -23.82 14.30
CA GLN A 301 -22.27 -24.56 14.61
C GLN A 301 -22.35 -25.21 16.00
N LYS A 302 -22.76 -24.45 17.02
CA LYS A 302 -22.87 -24.95 18.39
C LYS A 302 -23.92 -26.05 18.56
N LEU A 303 -25.05 -25.93 17.87
CA LEU A 303 -26.07 -26.99 17.81
C LEU A 303 -25.51 -28.26 17.17
N LYS A 304 -24.75 -28.16 16.07
CA LYS A 304 -24.09 -29.31 15.42
C LYS A 304 -23.07 -29.98 16.34
N GLU A 305 -22.23 -29.22 17.02
CA GLU A 305 -21.24 -29.74 17.97
C GLU A 305 -21.91 -30.47 19.14
N THR A 306 -22.95 -29.86 19.71
CA THR A 306 -23.71 -30.44 20.83
C THR A 306 -24.40 -31.74 20.40
N LEU A 307 -24.98 -31.77 19.20
CA LEU A 307 -25.59 -32.97 18.63
C LEU A 307 -24.57 -34.09 18.39
N ASN A 308 -23.38 -33.76 17.88
CA ASN A 308 -22.33 -34.76 17.69
C ASN A 308 -21.87 -35.35 19.03
N TYR A 309 -21.64 -34.51 20.03
CA TYR A 309 -21.27 -34.95 21.38
C TYR A 309 -22.33 -35.88 22.00
N LEU A 310 -23.62 -35.50 21.95
CA LEU A 310 -24.70 -36.30 22.51
C LEU A 310 -24.93 -37.63 21.76
N LYS A 311 -24.69 -37.66 20.45
CA LYS A 311 -24.75 -38.90 19.65
C LYS A 311 -23.62 -39.87 19.99
N GLU A 312 -22.47 -39.38 20.43
CA GLU A 312 -21.33 -40.19 20.89
C GLU A 312 -21.54 -40.75 22.31
N ASP A 313 -22.19 -39.99 23.21
CA ASP A 313 -22.41 -40.37 24.62
C ASP A 313 -23.60 -41.35 24.83
N GLY A 314 -24.42 -41.60 23.80
CA GLY A 314 -25.37 -42.72 23.77
C GLY A 314 -26.65 -42.59 24.61
N GLU A 315 -26.96 -41.42 25.17
CA GLU A 315 -28.21 -41.19 25.93
C GLU A 315 -28.94 -39.89 25.50
N PHE A 316 -30.28 -39.92 25.64
CA PHE A 316 -31.27 -38.84 25.42
C PHE A 316 -31.87 -38.63 24.00
N ASP A 317 -32.58 -39.65 23.49
CA ASP A 317 -33.41 -39.57 22.26
C ASP A 317 -34.34 -38.33 22.15
N PRO A 318 -35.10 -37.92 23.18
CA PRO A 318 -36.01 -36.78 23.05
C PRO A 318 -35.29 -35.43 22.98
N LEU A 319 -34.14 -35.30 23.65
CA LEU A 319 -33.32 -34.08 23.59
C LEU A 319 -32.62 -33.97 22.23
N ILE A 320 -32.13 -35.10 21.69
CA ILE A 320 -31.55 -35.17 20.35
C ILE A 320 -32.59 -34.74 19.31
N GLN A 321 -33.81 -35.26 19.35
CA GLN A 321 -34.88 -34.86 18.43
C GLN A 321 -35.23 -33.37 18.52
N GLN A 322 -35.26 -32.80 19.73
CA GLN A 322 -35.52 -31.37 19.92
C GLN A 322 -34.41 -30.50 19.32
N LEU A 323 -33.14 -30.85 19.58
CA LEU A 323 -31.98 -30.15 19.04
C LEU A 323 -31.87 -30.30 17.51
N GLU A 324 -32.24 -31.45 16.95
CA GLU A 324 -32.32 -31.65 15.50
C GLU A 324 -33.40 -30.76 14.85
N SER A 325 -34.58 -30.66 15.47
CA SER A 325 -35.65 -29.77 14.99
C SER A 325 -35.26 -28.30 15.08
N GLU A 326 -34.56 -27.90 16.15
CA GLU A 326 -34.05 -26.53 16.30
C GLU A 326 -32.96 -26.23 15.27
N LEU A 327 -32.04 -27.17 15.07
CA LEU A 327 -31.00 -27.07 14.03
C LEU A 327 -31.61 -26.95 12.64
N GLU A 328 -32.64 -27.74 12.31
CA GLU A 328 -33.32 -27.67 11.01
C GLU A 328 -33.99 -26.30 10.82
N THR A 329 -34.66 -25.79 11.86
CA THR A 329 -35.32 -24.49 11.83
C THR A 329 -34.32 -23.35 11.66
N THR A 330 -33.25 -23.33 12.46
CA THR A 330 -32.18 -22.34 12.36
C THR A 330 -31.47 -22.42 11.00
N THR A 331 -31.26 -23.62 10.46
CA THR A 331 -30.67 -23.82 9.12
C THR A 331 -31.56 -23.23 8.04
N LYS A 332 -32.88 -23.46 8.08
CA LYS A 332 -33.82 -22.87 7.10
C LYS A 332 -33.85 -21.34 7.16
N ILE A 333 -33.81 -20.76 8.37
CA ILE A 333 -33.77 -19.30 8.54
C ILE A 333 -32.45 -18.76 7.97
N LEU A 334 -31.33 -19.39 8.31
CA LEU A 334 -30.01 -19.00 7.84
C LEU A 334 -29.88 -19.08 6.32
N ASP A 335 -30.30 -20.20 5.72
CA ASP A 335 -30.27 -20.40 4.26
C ASP A 335 -31.10 -19.33 3.54
N LYS A 336 -32.27 -18.97 4.10
CA LYS A 336 -33.09 -17.89 3.56
C LYS A 336 -32.37 -16.54 3.63
N GLN A 337 -31.84 -16.17 4.79
CA GLN A 337 -31.16 -14.89 4.94
C GLN A 337 -29.88 -14.80 4.10
N LEU A 338 -29.11 -15.90 3.98
CA LEU A 338 -27.97 -15.98 3.08
C LEU A 338 -28.41 -15.83 1.62
N ALA A 339 -29.51 -16.47 1.21
CA ALA A 339 -30.06 -16.31 -0.13
C ALA A 339 -30.46 -14.84 -0.41
N ASP A 340 -31.06 -14.15 0.57
CA ASP A 340 -31.42 -12.74 0.46
C ASP A 340 -30.18 -11.84 0.29
N VAL A 341 -29.12 -12.08 1.08
CA VAL A 341 -27.83 -11.38 0.95
C VAL A 341 -27.22 -11.60 -0.43
N MET A 342 -27.14 -12.86 -0.86
CA MET A 342 -26.59 -13.23 -2.15
C MET A 342 -27.40 -12.62 -3.30
N ALA A 343 -28.73 -12.57 -3.17
CA ALA A 343 -29.60 -11.93 -4.15
C ALA A 343 -29.39 -10.42 -4.23
N ALA A 344 -29.24 -9.73 -3.09
CA ALA A 344 -28.98 -8.30 -3.05
C ALA A 344 -27.67 -7.93 -3.75
N VAL A 345 -26.58 -8.64 -3.45
CA VAL A 345 -25.28 -8.39 -4.10
C VAL A 345 -25.30 -8.78 -5.57
N ARG A 346 -25.95 -9.90 -5.93
CA ARG A 346 -26.12 -10.29 -7.33
C ARG A 346 -26.91 -9.25 -8.12
N ASN A 347 -27.98 -8.69 -7.54
CA ASN A 347 -28.75 -7.62 -8.18
C ASN A 347 -27.89 -6.38 -8.42
N LEU A 348 -27.03 -6.01 -7.47
CA LEU A 348 -26.05 -4.94 -7.68
C LEU A 348 -25.08 -5.29 -8.81
N ALA A 349 -24.57 -6.53 -8.86
CA ALA A 349 -23.67 -7.00 -9.91
C ALA A 349 -24.32 -7.00 -11.30
N GLN A 350 -25.61 -7.32 -11.40
CA GLN A 350 -26.40 -7.22 -12.63
C GLN A 350 -26.66 -5.78 -13.05
N LYS A 351 -27.01 -4.90 -12.11
CA LYS A 351 -27.22 -3.47 -12.41
C LYS A 351 -25.94 -2.79 -12.87
N THR A 352 -24.80 -3.23 -12.36
CA THR A 352 -23.50 -2.67 -12.69
C THR A 352 -22.79 -3.40 -13.84
N GLY A 353 -23.24 -4.60 -14.28
CA GLY A 353 -22.53 -5.35 -15.32
C GLY A 353 -23.17 -6.62 -15.89
N GLU A 354 -22.39 -7.33 -16.71
CA GLU A 354 -22.81 -8.51 -17.49
C GLU A 354 -22.77 -9.81 -16.67
N VAL A 355 -23.47 -9.83 -15.53
CA VAL A 355 -23.63 -11.04 -14.72
C VAL A 355 -24.97 -11.67 -15.06
N THR A 356 -24.96 -12.96 -15.41
CA THR A 356 -26.21 -13.67 -15.71
C THR A 356 -27.02 -13.92 -14.44
N ALA A 357 -28.35 -14.02 -14.55
CA ALA A 357 -29.23 -14.25 -13.42
C ALA A 357 -28.92 -15.53 -12.61
N ASN A 358 -28.31 -16.52 -13.27
CA ASN A 358 -28.02 -17.83 -12.73
C ASN A 358 -26.59 -17.98 -12.19
N ASP A 359 -25.77 -16.93 -12.21
CA ASP A 359 -24.41 -17.00 -11.69
C ASP A 359 -24.41 -17.07 -10.15
N SER A 360 -23.94 -18.20 -9.61
CA SER A 360 -23.85 -18.43 -8.17
C SER A 360 -22.77 -17.56 -7.50
N GLY A 361 -21.82 -17.03 -8.28
CA GLY A 361 -20.64 -16.35 -7.77
C GLY A 361 -19.64 -17.29 -7.10
N ALA A 362 -19.84 -18.60 -7.18
CA ALA A 362 -18.96 -19.57 -6.56
C ALA A 362 -17.58 -19.57 -7.25
N ILE A 363 -16.53 -19.44 -6.44
CA ILE A 363 -15.16 -19.46 -6.94
C ILE A 363 -14.64 -20.89 -7.09
N THR A 364 -14.06 -21.17 -8.25
CA THR A 364 -13.45 -22.47 -8.53
C THR A 364 -12.06 -22.58 -7.91
N ARG A 365 -11.51 -23.80 -7.84
CA ARG A 365 -10.15 -24.05 -7.33
C ARG A 365 -9.06 -23.34 -8.15
N GLN A 366 -9.33 -23.05 -9.41
CA GLN A 366 -8.39 -22.39 -10.33
C GLN A 366 -8.53 -20.86 -10.30
N HIS A 367 -9.51 -20.32 -9.58
CA HIS A 367 -9.77 -18.88 -9.56
C HIS A 367 -8.59 -18.10 -8.95
N PRO A 368 -8.13 -16.99 -9.55
CA PRO A 368 -6.99 -16.20 -9.06
C PRO A 368 -7.07 -15.81 -7.57
N LEU A 369 -8.25 -15.41 -7.09
CA LEU A 369 -8.49 -15.09 -5.68
C LEU A 369 -8.12 -16.21 -4.70
N ARG A 370 -8.11 -17.47 -5.15
CA ARG A 370 -7.80 -18.64 -4.33
C ARG A 370 -6.34 -19.09 -4.49
N ASN A 371 -5.64 -18.69 -5.54
CA ASN A 371 -4.32 -19.22 -5.87
C ASN A 371 -3.23 -18.19 -6.17
N GLN A 372 -3.52 -16.88 -6.14
CA GLN A 372 -2.55 -15.83 -6.45
C GLN A 372 -2.67 -14.59 -5.54
N PRO A 373 -1.54 -14.12 -4.96
CA PRO A 373 -0.21 -14.76 -4.98
C PRO A 373 -0.08 -15.96 -4.04
N PHE A 374 -1.01 -16.13 -3.09
CA PHE A 374 -0.99 -17.23 -2.12
C PHE A 374 -2.06 -18.28 -2.45
N LEU A 375 -1.72 -19.55 -2.18
CA LEU A 375 -2.59 -20.71 -2.45
C LEU A 375 -3.40 -21.09 -1.21
N PHE A 376 -4.72 -21.16 -1.37
CA PHE A 376 -5.66 -21.57 -0.34
C PHE A 376 -6.42 -22.84 -0.74
N SER A 377 -6.18 -23.93 -0.01
CA SER A 377 -7.07 -25.11 -0.04
C SER A 377 -8.35 -24.86 0.75
N GLN A 378 -8.23 -24.13 1.85
CA GLN A 378 -9.29 -23.67 2.76
C GLN A 378 -9.09 -22.17 3.03
N PHE A 379 -10.16 -21.42 3.25
CA PHE A 379 -10.04 -20.00 3.59
C PHE A 379 -9.74 -19.80 5.08
N PRO A 380 -9.25 -18.60 5.48
CA PRO A 380 -8.95 -18.31 6.88
C PRO A 380 -10.17 -18.50 7.78
N ILE A 381 -9.92 -18.94 9.01
CA ILE A 381 -10.93 -19.07 10.06
C ILE A 381 -10.75 -17.89 11.02
N ILE A 382 -11.75 -17.01 11.08
CA ILE A 382 -11.75 -15.84 11.97
C ILE A 382 -12.89 -15.99 12.97
N LYS A 383 -12.59 -15.86 14.27
CA LYS A 383 -13.57 -16.08 15.37
C LYS A 383 -14.34 -17.41 15.21
N GLU A 384 -13.61 -18.50 14.95
CA GLU A 384 -14.14 -19.87 14.77
C GLU A 384 -15.03 -20.06 13.53
N GLN A 385 -15.07 -19.08 12.62
CA GLN A 385 -15.83 -19.15 11.40
C GLN A 385 -14.91 -19.09 10.17
N GLU A 386 -15.04 -20.09 9.28
CA GLU A 386 -14.39 -20.05 7.97
C GLU A 386 -15.03 -18.97 7.10
N ILE A 387 -14.17 -18.14 6.49
CA ILE A 387 -14.60 -17.12 5.55
C ILE A 387 -15.19 -17.77 4.29
N SER A 388 -16.40 -17.33 3.91
CA SER A 388 -16.99 -17.69 2.62
C SER A 388 -16.80 -16.55 1.62
N LEU A 389 -16.44 -16.91 0.38
CA LEU A 389 -16.06 -15.96 -0.65
C LEU A 389 -16.82 -16.22 -1.95
N PHE A 390 -17.38 -15.16 -2.51
CA PHE A 390 -18.10 -15.16 -3.79
C PHE A 390 -17.56 -14.05 -4.69
N ASN A 391 -17.58 -14.28 -6.00
CA ASN A 391 -17.10 -13.33 -6.99
C ASN A 391 -18.00 -13.32 -8.24
N TRP A 392 -18.50 -12.15 -8.60
CA TRP A 392 -19.24 -11.90 -9.84
C TRP A 392 -18.43 -11.00 -10.79
N GLY A 393 -17.17 -11.36 -10.98
CA GLY A 393 -16.24 -10.64 -11.85
C GLY A 393 -15.58 -9.44 -11.18
N ASN A 394 -16.29 -8.33 -11.05
CA ASN A 394 -15.79 -7.09 -10.42
C ASN A 394 -16.33 -6.84 -9.01
N ILE A 395 -17.30 -7.65 -8.57
CA ILE A 395 -17.88 -7.58 -7.22
C ILE A 395 -17.48 -8.82 -6.46
N ILE A 396 -16.79 -8.62 -5.34
CA ILE A 396 -16.38 -9.67 -4.42
C ILE A 396 -17.21 -9.53 -3.15
N LEU A 397 -17.80 -10.64 -2.68
CA LEU A 397 -18.49 -10.71 -1.40
C LEU A 397 -17.76 -11.66 -0.47
N VAL A 398 -17.45 -11.15 0.73
CA VAL A 398 -16.90 -11.90 1.84
C VAL A 398 -17.93 -11.99 2.95
N LEU A 399 -18.20 -13.21 3.41
CA LEU A 399 -19.00 -13.48 4.59
C LEU A 399 -18.07 -13.84 5.76
N GLY A 400 -18.06 -13.00 6.80
CA GLY A 400 -17.25 -13.14 8.00
C GLY A 400 -16.35 -11.93 8.27
N ASP A 401 -15.67 -11.93 9.43
CA ASP A 401 -14.89 -10.80 9.97
C ASP A 401 -13.45 -10.72 9.44
N LEU A 402 -13.27 -10.81 8.13
CA LEU A 402 -11.93 -10.87 7.55
C LEU A 402 -11.11 -9.58 7.85
N SER A 403 -11.74 -8.41 7.73
CA SER A 403 -11.07 -7.13 7.97
C SER A 403 -10.48 -7.02 9.37
N ILE A 404 -11.09 -7.64 10.38
CA ILE A 404 -10.59 -7.59 11.76
C ILE A 404 -9.24 -8.35 11.87
N GLY A 405 -9.02 -9.36 11.03
CA GLY A 405 -7.78 -10.13 10.97
C GLY A 405 -6.60 -9.42 10.28
N TRP A 406 -6.83 -8.28 9.62
CA TRP A 406 -5.77 -7.54 8.90
C TRP A 406 -4.98 -6.57 9.78
N GLY A 407 -5.54 -6.13 10.90
CA GLY A 407 -4.96 -5.12 11.79
C GLY A 407 -4.67 -5.61 13.21
N LEU A 408 -3.94 -4.79 13.96
CA LEU A 408 -3.71 -4.98 15.40
C LEU A 408 -4.84 -4.30 16.18
N ASN A 409 -6.01 -4.93 16.22
CA ASN A 409 -7.15 -4.41 16.98
C ASN A 409 -7.01 -4.83 18.46
N GLU A 410 -6.89 -3.86 19.37
CA GLU A 410 -6.65 -4.09 20.81
C GLU A 410 -7.71 -4.97 21.49
N GLY A 411 -8.90 -5.08 20.90
CA GLY A 411 -10.00 -5.91 21.41
C GLY A 411 -9.93 -7.40 21.05
N PHE A 412 -9.01 -7.83 20.16
CA PHE A 412 -8.95 -9.22 19.69
C PHE A 412 -7.53 -9.78 19.74
N SER A 413 -7.33 -10.81 20.57
CA SER A 413 -6.11 -11.61 20.59
C SER A 413 -6.25 -12.78 19.62
N PHE A 414 -5.87 -12.58 18.36
CA PHE A 414 -5.84 -13.66 17.38
C PHE A 414 -4.48 -14.37 17.38
N PRO A 415 -4.44 -15.70 17.16
CA PRO A 415 -3.19 -16.39 16.87
C PRO A 415 -2.48 -15.77 15.67
N ARG A 416 -1.15 -15.76 15.70
CA ARG A 416 -0.32 -15.25 14.59
C ARG A 416 -0.69 -15.88 13.24
N GLU A 417 -1.01 -17.17 13.23
CA GLU A 417 -1.42 -17.90 12.03
C GLU A 417 -2.73 -17.36 11.44
N THR A 418 -3.71 -17.04 12.29
CA THR A 418 -4.97 -16.41 11.88
C THR A 418 -4.73 -15.05 11.25
N ILE A 419 -3.91 -14.20 11.87
CA ILE A 419 -3.55 -12.88 11.32
C ILE A 419 -2.83 -13.04 9.99
N ARG A 420 -1.85 -13.95 9.92
CA ARG A 420 -1.07 -14.17 8.70
C ARG A 420 -1.92 -14.67 7.55
N THR A 421 -2.75 -15.69 7.77
CA THR A 421 -3.62 -16.25 6.73
C THR A 421 -4.68 -15.24 6.27
N ALA A 422 -5.20 -14.41 7.19
CA ALA A 422 -6.08 -13.29 6.84
C ALA A 422 -5.37 -12.26 5.96
N GLN A 423 -4.14 -11.86 6.31
CA GLN A 423 -3.32 -10.94 5.53
C GLN A 423 -2.99 -11.51 4.15
N GLU A 424 -2.57 -12.78 4.07
CA GLU A 424 -2.29 -13.47 2.80
C GLU A 424 -3.54 -13.48 1.89
N LEU A 425 -4.72 -13.76 2.43
CA LEU A 425 -5.97 -13.68 1.65
C LEU A 425 -6.31 -12.23 1.26
N GLY A 426 -6.07 -11.27 2.16
CA GLY A 426 -6.18 -9.84 1.86
C GLY A 426 -5.31 -9.44 0.66
N ILE A 427 -4.07 -9.92 0.63
CA ILE A 427 -3.13 -9.66 -0.47
C ILE A 427 -3.61 -10.31 -1.78
N ASN A 428 -4.25 -11.49 -1.74
CA ASN A 428 -4.89 -12.06 -2.93
C ASN A 428 -5.95 -11.11 -3.52
N PHE A 429 -6.76 -10.45 -2.68
CA PHE A 429 -7.73 -9.45 -3.16
C PHE A 429 -7.06 -8.24 -3.79
N LEU A 430 -6.04 -7.69 -3.13
CA LEU A 430 -5.29 -6.53 -3.63
C LEU A 430 -4.58 -6.85 -4.96
N HIS A 431 -3.92 -8.01 -5.04
CA HIS A 431 -3.29 -8.48 -6.26
C HIS A 431 -4.30 -8.66 -7.40
N PHE A 432 -5.43 -9.32 -7.11
CA PHE A 432 -6.48 -9.53 -8.10
C PHE A 432 -7.06 -8.20 -8.62
N ALA A 433 -7.28 -7.23 -7.73
CA ALA A 433 -7.79 -5.91 -8.09
C ALA A 433 -6.86 -5.18 -9.06
N VAL A 434 -5.57 -5.08 -8.72
CA VAL A 434 -4.56 -4.45 -9.59
C VAL A 434 -4.45 -5.17 -10.94
N LYS A 435 -4.38 -6.51 -10.91
CA LYS A 435 -4.22 -7.31 -12.12
C LYS A 435 -5.42 -7.20 -13.04
N ARG A 436 -6.64 -7.23 -12.49
CA ARG A 436 -7.87 -7.03 -13.27
C ARG A 436 -7.87 -5.66 -13.92
N ARG A 437 -7.62 -4.60 -13.15
CA ARG A 437 -7.61 -3.24 -13.67
C ARG A 437 -6.58 -3.06 -14.78
N GLN A 438 -5.38 -3.58 -14.58
CA GLN A 438 -4.33 -3.57 -15.59
C GLN A 438 -4.76 -4.29 -16.88
N LEU A 439 -5.32 -5.50 -16.78
CA LEU A 439 -5.75 -6.27 -17.94
C LEU A 439 -6.92 -5.59 -18.67
N THR A 440 -7.87 -5.00 -17.94
CA THR A 440 -8.97 -4.23 -18.54
C THR A 440 -8.43 -3.03 -19.30
N GLN A 441 -7.50 -2.26 -18.72
CA GLN A 441 -6.89 -1.09 -19.36
C GLN A 441 -6.06 -1.45 -20.60
N LEU A 442 -5.55 -2.67 -20.72
CA LEU A 442 -4.84 -3.14 -21.92
C LEU A 442 -5.78 -3.52 -23.07
N LEU A 443 -7.08 -3.71 -22.79
CA LEU A 443 -8.10 -4.02 -23.78
C LEU A 443 -8.86 -2.78 -24.28
N LEU A 444 -8.78 -1.67 -23.54
CA LEU A 444 -9.27 -0.35 -23.94
C LEU A 444 -8.23 0.31 -24.86
#